data_AF-A0A366HQ74-F1
#
_entry.id   AF-A0A366HQ74-F1
#
_cell.length_a   1.000
_cell.length_b   1.000
_cell.length_c   1.000
_cell.angle_alpha   90.00
_cell.angle_beta   90.00
_cell.angle_gamma   90.00
#
_symmetry.space_group_name_H-M   'P 1'
#
loop_
_entity.id
_entity.type
_entity.pdbx_description
1 polymer ?
#
loop_
_entity_poly.entity_id
_entity_poly.type
_entity_poly.pdbx_seq_one_letter_code
_entity_poly.pdbx_strand_id
1 'polypeptide(L)'
;MQTTTRTRLLFTLLGTVIGGLAVGTVFVFYALATKHHYQELETFYRGNVAGHEVVGISYFDYHGVGFMESNKWKVQMRRADDQLVTLYQSRPLFQEALPHQPKIEVLDNVIHIDDGIVKLAITVEK
;
A
#
# COMPACT_ATOMS: atom_id res chain seq x y z
N MET A 1 -54.59 -20.66 1.16
CA MET A 1 -54.35 -19.51 0.27
C MET A 1 -53.48 -20.00 -0.90
N GLN A 2 -54.07 -20.23 -2.08
CA GLN A 2 -53.33 -20.71 -3.26
C GLN A 2 -52.75 -19.51 -4.01
N THR A 3 -51.43 -19.42 -4.13
CA THR A 3 -50.77 -18.42 -4.98
C THR A 3 -51.06 -18.75 -6.45
N THR A 4 -51.66 -17.83 -7.20
CA THR A 4 -51.91 -18.03 -8.62
C THR A 4 -50.60 -18.15 -9.40
N THR A 5 -50.62 -18.83 -10.55
CA THR A 5 -49.43 -19.06 -11.40
C THR A 5 -48.69 -17.76 -11.75
N ARG A 6 -49.43 -16.65 -11.89
CA ARG A 6 -48.88 -15.30 -12.10
C ARG A 6 -48.05 -14.81 -10.92
N THR A 7 -48.50 -15.02 -9.68
CA THR A 7 -47.78 -14.63 -8.46
C THR A 7 -46.48 -15.40 -8.32
N ARG A 8 -46.48 -16.71 -8.61
CA ARG A 8 -45.26 -17.54 -8.59
C ARG A 8 -44.23 -17.04 -9.60
N LEU A 9 -44.66 -16.76 -10.83
CA LEU A 9 -43.79 -16.30 -11.91
C LEU A 9 -43.16 -14.93 -11.59
N LEU A 10 -43.92 -14.05 -10.93
CA LEU A 10 -43.47 -12.73 -10.50
C LEU A 10 -42.42 -12.82 -9.38
N PHE A 11 -42.61 -13.70 -8.39
CA PHE A 11 -41.60 -13.96 -7.36
C PHE A 11 -40.33 -14.63 -7.91
N THR A 12 -40.46 -15.53 -8.88
CA THR A 12 -39.29 -16.14 -9.55
C THR A 12 -38.48 -15.08 -10.30
N LEU A 13 -39.13 -14.22 -11.08
CA LEU A 13 -38.46 -13.10 -11.77
C LEU A 13 -37.77 -12.15 -10.79
N LEU A 14 -38.47 -11.79 -9.70
CA LEU A 14 -37.92 -10.91 -8.67
C LEU A 14 -36.69 -11.54 -8.00
N GLY A 15 -36.76 -12.84 -7.67
CA GLY A 15 -35.65 -13.60 -7.11
C GLY A 15 -34.44 -13.66 -8.05
N THR A 16 -34.66 -13.84 -9.36
CA THR A 16 -33.59 -13.84 -10.36
C THR A 16 -32.93 -12.46 -10.48
N VAL A 17 -33.71 -11.37 -10.44
CA VAL A 17 -33.16 -10.00 -10.48
C VAL A 17 -32.35 -9.70 -9.23
N ILE A 18 -32.88 -10.04 -8.04
CA ILE A 18 -32.17 -9.81 -6.76
C ILE A 18 -30.91 -10.67 -6.67
N GLY A 19 -30.99 -11.95 -7.05
CA GLY A 19 -29.84 -12.86 -7.09
C GLY A 19 -28.77 -12.38 -8.09
N GLY A 20 -29.19 -11.95 -9.27
CA GLY A 20 -28.31 -11.37 -10.29
C GLY A 20 -27.62 -10.09 -9.81
N LEU A 21 -28.34 -9.21 -9.12
CA LEU A 21 -27.77 -8.01 -8.51
C LEU A 21 -26.76 -8.36 -7.41
N ALA A 22 -27.08 -9.29 -6.50
CA ALA A 22 -26.18 -9.68 -5.44
C ALA A 22 -24.85 -10.25 -5.97
N VAL A 23 -24.92 -11.16 -6.95
CA VAL A 23 -23.73 -11.74 -7.57
C VAL A 23 -22.96 -10.69 -8.38
N GLY A 24 -23.68 -9.84 -9.13
CA GLY A 24 -23.08 -8.74 -9.89
C GLY A 24 -22.34 -7.74 -9.00
N THR A 25 -22.94 -7.36 -7.88
CA THR A 25 -22.32 -6.46 -6.89
C THR A 25 -21.08 -7.08 -6.26
N VAL A 26 -21.12 -8.36 -5.87
CA VAL A 26 -19.94 -9.08 -5.36
C VAL A 26 -18.83 -9.12 -6.40
N PHE A 27 -19.16 -9.40 -7.66
CA PHE A 27 -18.17 -9.41 -8.74
C PHE A 27 -17.60 -8.02 -9.03
N VAL A 28 -18.42 -6.96 -8.97
CA VAL A 28 -17.95 -5.58 -9.12
C VAL A 28 -17.03 -5.20 -7.97
N PHE A 29 -17.37 -5.50 -6.72
CA PHE A 29 -16.46 -5.25 -5.59
C PHE A 29 -15.18 -6.07 -5.67
N TYR A 30 -15.27 -7.34 -6.08
CA TYR A 30 -14.09 -8.18 -6.31
C TYR A 30 -13.22 -7.65 -7.45
N ALA A 31 -13.82 -7.21 -8.57
CA ALA A 31 -13.10 -6.61 -9.68
C ALA A 31 -12.49 -5.25 -9.30
N LEU A 32 -13.20 -4.44 -8.51
CA LEU A 32 -12.67 -3.19 -7.96
C LEU A 32 -11.51 -3.49 -6.99
N ALA A 33 -11.62 -4.52 -6.17
CA ALA A 33 -10.57 -4.90 -5.23
C ALA A 33 -9.33 -5.49 -5.93
N THR A 34 -9.50 -6.20 -7.04
CA THR A 34 -8.40 -6.85 -7.78
C THR A 34 -7.78 -5.97 -8.87
N LYS A 35 -8.47 -4.94 -9.36
CA LYS A 35 -8.00 -4.09 -10.47
C LYS A 35 -7.52 -2.70 -10.07
N HIS A 36 -7.63 -2.28 -8.81
CA HIS A 36 -7.30 -0.91 -8.43
C HIS A 36 -5.87 -0.74 -7.92
N HIS A 37 -5.09 -0.08 -8.79
CA HIS A 37 -3.91 0.73 -8.54
C HIS A 37 -2.87 0.10 -7.61
N TYR A 38 -2.18 -0.90 -8.15
CA TYR A 38 -0.81 -1.17 -7.81
C TYR A 38 0.05 -0.03 -8.34
N GLN A 39 0.62 0.76 -7.43
CA GLN A 39 1.61 1.74 -7.80
C GLN A 39 2.86 1.50 -6.98
N GLU A 40 3.86 0.88 -7.61
CA GLU A 40 5.21 0.83 -7.09
C GLU A 40 5.92 2.13 -7.40
N LEU A 41 6.29 2.85 -6.35
CA LEU A 41 7.16 4.00 -6.47
C LEU A 41 8.53 3.64 -5.92
N GLU A 42 9.51 3.61 -6.82
CA GLU A 42 10.92 3.47 -6.48
C GLU A 42 11.61 4.83 -6.61
N THR A 43 12.36 5.23 -5.59
CA THR A 43 13.20 6.43 -5.65
C THR A 43 14.59 6.11 -5.17
N PHE A 44 15.56 6.43 -6.03
CA PHE A 44 16.97 6.30 -5.77
C PHE A 44 17.46 7.53 -5.03
N TYR A 45 18.27 7.32 -4.01
CA TYR A 45 18.95 8.39 -3.30
C TYR A 45 20.43 8.04 -3.11
N ARG A 46 21.25 9.08 -3.06
CA ARG A 46 22.68 9.02 -2.85
C ARG A 46 23.08 10.15 -1.93
N GLY A 47 23.93 9.85 -0.95
CA GLY A 47 24.44 10.83 -0.01
C GLY A 47 25.80 10.44 0.53
N ASN A 48 26.40 11.33 1.31
CA ASN A 48 27.59 11.04 2.09
C ASN A 48 27.20 11.06 3.57
N VAL A 49 27.55 10.01 4.31
CA VAL A 49 27.29 9.87 5.74
C VAL A 49 28.60 9.57 6.45
N ALA A 50 29.03 10.47 7.34
CA ALA A 50 30.28 10.32 8.10
C ALA A 50 31.52 10.03 7.23
N GLY A 51 31.57 10.57 6.01
CA GLY A 51 32.68 10.37 5.07
C GLY A 51 32.51 9.17 4.13
N HIS A 52 31.45 8.36 4.31
CA HIS A 52 31.15 7.21 3.47
C HIS A 52 30.02 7.51 2.49
N GLU A 53 30.16 7.03 1.25
CA GLU A 53 29.07 7.07 0.29
C GLU A 53 27.97 6.08 0.71
N VAL A 54 26.72 6.56 0.71
CA VAL A 54 25.52 5.76 0.94
C VAL A 54 24.63 5.90 -0.28
N VAL A 55 24.28 4.77 -0.87
CA VAL A 55 23.30 4.67 -1.96
C VAL A 55 22.12 3.84 -1.49
N GLY A 56 20.93 4.19 -1.96
CA GLY A 56 19.76 3.44 -1.56
C GLY A 56 18.53 3.64 -2.42
N ILE A 57 17.53 2.83 -2.11
CA ILE A 57 16.24 2.79 -2.80
C ILE A 57 15.14 2.88 -1.75
N SER A 58 14.19 3.79 -1.99
CA SER A 58 12.94 3.93 -1.28
C SER A 58 11.85 3.28 -2.10
N TYR A 59 11.18 2.28 -1.55
CA TYR A 59 10.09 1.54 -2.18
C TYR A 59 8.80 1.80 -1.43
N PHE A 60 7.73 2.05 -2.18
CA PHE A 60 6.39 2.21 -1.64
C PHE A 60 5.40 1.38 -2.47
N ASP A 61 4.63 0.54 -1.77
CA ASP A 61 3.57 -0.30 -2.34
C ASP A 61 2.21 0.18 -1.82
N TYR A 62 1.37 0.58 -2.77
CA TYR A 62 0.01 1.02 -2.51
C TYR A 62 -0.99 0.12 -3.21
N HIS A 63 -2.02 -0.26 -2.45
CA HIS A 63 -3.17 -0.99 -2.94
C HIS A 63 -4.38 -0.08 -2.86
N GLY A 64 -4.89 0.37 -4.02
CA GLY A 64 -5.93 1.41 -4.17
C GLY A 64 -7.25 1.19 -3.43
N VAL A 65 -7.48 0.01 -2.85
CA VAL A 65 -8.64 -0.30 -2.01
C VAL A 65 -8.12 -0.66 -0.62
N GLY A 66 -8.03 0.34 0.26
CA GLY A 66 -7.43 0.29 1.59
C GLY A 66 -8.13 -0.61 2.63
N PHE A 67 -8.81 -1.68 2.20
CA PHE A 67 -9.51 -2.63 3.05
C PHE A 67 -8.86 -4.02 3.10
N MET A 68 -8.00 -4.39 2.14
CA MET A 68 -7.51 -5.78 2.05
C MET A 68 -6.01 -5.94 2.30
N GLU A 69 -5.19 -4.94 2.00
CA GLU A 69 -3.73 -5.07 2.12
C GLU A 69 -3.10 -3.86 2.81
N SER A 70 -2.06 -4.13 3.60
CA SER A 70 -1.29 -3.12 4.34
C SER A 70 -0.44 -2.29 3.38
N ASN A 71 -0.40 -0.97 3.57
CA ASN A 71 0.65 -0.14 2.96
C ASN A 71 2.01 -0.56 3.53
N LYS A 72 2.98 -0.70 2.62
CA LYS A 72 4.35 -1.09 2.96
C LYS A 72 5.31 -0.10 2.37
N TRP A 73 6.34 0.24 3.13
CA TRP A 73 7.51 0.90 2.58
C TRP A 73 8.78 0.22 3.06
N LYS A 74 9.80 0.32 2.20
CA LYS A 74 11.12 -0.28 2.43
C LYS A 74 12.20 0.69 2.00
N VAL A 75 13.21 0.86 2.84
CA VAL A 75 14.39 1.66 2.55
C VAL A 75 15.61 0.75 2.63
N GLN A 76 16.34 0.65 1.53
CA GLN A 76 17.59 -0.13 1.47
C GLN A 76 18.77 0.81 1.30
N MET A 77 19.81 0.63 2.11
CA MET A 77 21.04 1.41 2.09
C MET A 77 22.22 0.46 1.96
N ARG A 78 23.13 0.76 1.03
CA ARG A 78 24.38 0.04 0.87
C ARG A 78 25.53 0.97 1.21
N ARG A 79 26.40 0.53 2.12
CA ARG A 79 27.66 1.19 2.46
C ARG A 79 28.77 0.74 1.51
N ALA A 80 29.85 1.52 1.43
CA ALA A 80 31.02 1.23 0.59
C ALA A 80 31.74 -0.11 0.90
N ASP A 81 31.56 -0.66 2.09
CA ASP A 81 32.06 -1.99 2.51
C ASP A 81 31.08 -3.13 2.15
N ASP A 82 30.09 -2.84 1.30
CA ASP A 82 29.02 -3.73 0.85
C ASP A 82 28.03 -4.14 1.96
N GLN A 83 28.06 -3.47 3.12
CA GLN A 83 27.06 -3.68 4.16
C GLN A 83 25.69 -3.15 3.71
N LEU A 84 24.69 -4.02 3.71
CA LEU A 84 23.30 -3.69 3.38
C LEU A 84 22.48 -3.50 4.67
N VAL A 85 21.95 -2.30 4.85
CA VAL A 85 20.97 -1.98 5.88
C VAL A 85 19.60 -1.87 5.23
N THR A 86 18.63 -2.65 5.69
CA THR A 86 17.25 -2.58 5.21
C THR A 86 16.34 -2.19 6.35
N LEU A 87 15.58 -1.12 6.15
CA LEU A 87 14.50 -0.69 7.01
C LEU A 87 13.19 -1.04 6.32
N TYR A 88 12.29 -1.63 7.07
CA TYR A 88 11.02 -2.07 6.56
C TYR A 88 9.93 -1.67 7.55
N GLN A 89 8.87 -1.10 7.00
CA GLN A 89 7.67 -0.83 7.77
C GLN A 89 6.46 -1.43 7.05
N SER A 90 5.73 -2.24 7.79
CA SER A 90 4.43 -2.78 7.41
C SER A 90 3.40 -2.25 8.38
N ARG A 91 2.37 -1.57 7.89
CA ARG A 91 1.29 -1.07 8.75
C ARG A 91 -0.04 -1.74 8.42
N PRO A 92 -0.63 -2.49 9.36
CA PRO A 92 -1.94 -3.10 9.14
C PRO A 92 -3.03 -2.01 9.19
N LEU A 93 -3.44 -1.56 8.00
CA LEU A 93 -4.74 -0.97 7.65
C LEU A 93 -5.17 0.38 8.29
N PHE A 94 -5.92 1.10 7.44
CA PHE A 94 -6.66 2.34 7.65
C PHE A 94 -5.88 3.55 8.18
N GLN A 95 -5.36 4.36 7.26
CA GLN A 95 -5.06 5.75 7.53
C GLN A 95 -5.84 6.62 6.55
N GLU A 96 -6.67 7.52 7.07
CA GLU A 96 -7.24 8.65 6.31
C GLU A 96 -6.15 9.54 5.70
N ALA A 97 -4.90 9.40 6.19
CA ALA A 97 -3.74 10.06 5.63
C ALA A 97 -3.39 9.45 4.27
N LEU A 98 -3.27 10.32 3.26
CA LEU A 98 -2.85 9.95 1.92
C LEU A 98 -1.55 9.12 1.99
N PRO A 99 -1.53 7.91 1.40
CA PRO A 99 -0.32 7.14 1.29
C PRO A 99 0.72 7.94 0.52
N HIS A 100 1.94 8.01 1.04
CA HIS A 100 3.02 8.71 0.37
C HIS A 100 4.33 7.97 0.56
N GLN A 101 5.17 8.08 -0.46
CA GLN A 101 6.50 7.53 -0.45
C GLN A 101 7.33 8.25 0.62
N PRO A 102 8.08 7.51 1.46
CA PRO A 102 8.88 8.14 2.50
C PRO A 102 9.95 9.00 1.87
N LYS A 103 9.99 10.26 2.29
CA LYS A 103 11.02 11.23 1.91
C LYS A 103 12.30 10.89 2.66
N ILE A 104 13.40 10.79 1.93
CA ILE A 104 14.71 10.49 2.49
C ILE A 104 15.63 11.68 2.26
N GLU A 105 16.20 12.20 3.33
CA GLU A 105 17.20 13.27 3.29
C GLU A 105 18.45 12.81 4.04
N VAL A 106 19.60 12.93 3.39
CA VAL A 106 20.89 12.62 3.98
C VAL A 106 21.57 13.94 4.33
N LEU A 107 21.73 14.22 5.63
CA LEU A 107 22.33 15.43 6.15
C LEU A 107 23.50 15.06 7.08
N ASP A 108 24.71 15.40 6.67
CA ASP A 108 25.96 15.13 7.39
C ASP A 108 26.13 13.67 7.83
N ASN A 109 25.79 13.35 9.08
CA ASN A 109 25.94 12.02 9.68
C ASN A 109 24.60 11.36 9.99
N VAL A 110 23.51 11.96 9.54
CA VAL A 110 22.14 11.57 9.88
C VAL A 110 21.33 11.35 8.61
N ILE A 111 20.63 10.22 8.58
CA ILE A 111 19.66 9.89 7.53
C ILE A 111 18.28 10.13 8.11
N HIS A 112 17.59 11.12 7.56
CA HIS A 112 16.21 11.44 7.90
C HIS A 112 15.26 10.70 6.97
N ILE A 113 14.30 10.00 7.55
CA ILE A 113 13.23 9.31 6.83
C ILE A 113 11.90 9.85 7.37
N ASP A 114 11.13 10.49 6.52
CA ASP A 114 9.82 11.06 6.85
C ASP A 114 8.75 10.39 5.97
N ASP A 115 7.94 9.53 6.58
CA ASP A 115 6.73 8.95 5.96
C ASP A 115 5.47 9.72 6.36
N GLY A 116 5.64 11.00 6.76
CA GLY A 116 4.60 11.97 7.14
C GLY A 116 3.93 11.70 8.47
N ILE A 117 4.10 10.51 9.02
CA ILE A 117 3.60 10.10 10.35
C ILE A 117 4.76 9.73 11.27
N VAL A 118 5.71 8.97 10.75
CA VAL A 118 6.95 8.53 11.38
C VAL A 118 8.09 9.33 10.80
N LYS A 119 8.86 9.90 11.73
CA LYS A 119 10.10 10.58 11.42
C LYS A 119 11.22 9.81 12.10
N LEU A 120 12.02 9.14 11.31
CA LEU A 120 13.20 8.43 11.78
C LEU A 120 14.44 9.28 11.49
N ALA A 121 15.34 9.33 12.46
CA ALA A 121 16.69 9.86 12.29
C ALA A 121 17.67 8.75 12.61
N ILE A 122 18.48 8.37 11.64
CA ILE A 122 19.47 7.32 11.80
C ILE A 122 20.83 8.00 11.85
N THR A 123 21.41 8.02 13.04
CA THR A 123 22.77 8.49 13.25
C THR A 123 23.74 7.35 13.01
N VAL A 124 24.73 7.57 12.16
CA VAL A 124 25.85 6.64 12.00
C VAL A 124 26.96 7.08 12.92
N GLU A 125 27.20 6.32 13.98
CA GLU A 125 28.31 6.52 14.90
C GLU A 125 29.62 6.01 14.26
N LYS A 126 30.73 6.69 14.58
CA LYS A 126 32.07 6.39 14.08
C LYS A 126 32.69 5.19 14.80
#